data_AF-A0AAE2W985-F1
#
_entry.id   AF-A0AAE2W985-F1
#
_cell.length_a   1.000
_cell.length_b   1.000
_cell.length_c   1.000
_cell.angle_alpha   90.00
_cell.angle_beta   90.00
_cell.angle_gamma   90.00
#
_symmetry.space_group_name_H-M   'P 1'
#
loop_
_entity.id
_entity.type
_entity.pdbx_description
1 polymer ?
#
loop_
_entity_poly.entity_id
_entity_poly.type
_entity_poly.pdbx_seq_one_letter_code
_entity_poly.pdbx_strand_id
1 'polypeptide(L)'
;MTILTGTVRDIGAYDDLTVFKFATPVIREDDSGDGIITTRKVRCQATAGVLTTPDLEPGIAILTIQGDPHSYQITVPDSPTPVQLWPLIQAATPPDPGSWTTGYISNAGGIARAQAVPLTAYPGMVKDPETFYVIFE
;
A
#
# COMPACT_ATOMS: atom_id res chain seq x y z
N MET A 1 18.14 -10.44 1.95
CA MET A 1 17.53 -9.79 3.14
C MET A 1 17.42 -8.31 2.85
N THR A 2 16.27 -7.69 3.09
CA THR A 2 15.95 -6.34 2.58
C THR A 2 15.17 -5.51 3.58
N ILE A 3 15.58 -4.25 3.78
CA ILE A 3 14.86 -3.25 4.58
C ILE A 3 13.90 -2.48 3.68
N LEU A 4 12.64 -2.34 4.09
CA LEU A 4 11.67 -1.48 3.42
C LEU A 4 11.49 -0.18 4.20
N THR A 5 11.43 0.94 3.48
CA THR A 5 11.18 2.27 4.04
C THR A 5 9.99 2.96 3.36
N GLY A 6 9.26 3.81 4.07
CA GLY A 6 8.21 4.62 3.45
C GLY A 6 7.73 5.75 4.37
N THR A 7 7.30 6.86 3.79
CA THR A 7 6.76 8.00 4.55
C THR A 7 5.27 7.77 4.84
N VAL A 8 4.86 7.82 6.10
CA VAL A 8 3.46 7.62 6.53
C VAL A 8 2.62 8.88 6.36
N ARG A 9 3.24 10.08 6.32
CA ARG A 9 2.54 11.33 6.01
C ARG A 9 1.87 11.35 4.63
N ASP A 10 2.29 10.47 3.73
CA ASP A 10 1.68 10.34 2.41
C ASP A 10 0.33 9.62 2.45
N ILE A 11 -0.05 9.00 3.57
CA ILE A 11 -1.33 8.31 3.71
C ILE A 11 -2.26 9.20 4.56
N GLY A 12 -3.18 9.91 3.91
CA GLY A 12 -3.99 11.00 4.49
C GLY A 12 -4.84 10.72 5.74
N ALA A 13 -4.77 9.52 6.34
CA ALA A 13 -5.47 9.15 7.58
C ALA A 13 -4.61 8.34 8.59
N TYR A 14 -3.31 8.14 8.33
CA TYR A 14 -2.46 7.27 9.14
C TYR A 14 -1.36 8.07 9.85
N ASP A 15 -1.03 7.64 11.07
CA ASP A 15 -0.02 8.25 11.93
C ASP A 15 1.05 7.24 12.37
N ASP A 16 1.97 7.68 13.22
CA ASP A 16 3.04 6.83 13.78
C ASP A 16 2.52 5.65 14.62
N LEU A 17 1.26 5.67 15.07
CA LEU A 17 0.66 4.56 15.81
C LEU A 17 0.18 3.44 14.86
N THR A 18 0.09 3.70 13.57
CA THR A 18 -0.34 2.74 12.55
C THR A 18 0.58 1.52 12.51
N VAL A 19 0.01 0.34 12.75
CA VAL A 19 0.75 -0.92 12.69
C VAL A 19 0.71 -1.51 11.27
N PHE A 20 1.90 -1.67 10.69
CA PHE A 20 2.14 -2.39 9.44
C PHE A 20 2.55 -3.83 9.76
N LYS A 21 1.84 -4.82 9.20
CA LYS A 21 2.13 -6.24 9.41
C LYS A 21 2.51 -6.89 8.09
N PHE A 22 3.71 -7.46 8.06
CA PHE A 22 4.23 -8.23 6.93
C PHE A 22 4.19 -9.71 7.28
N ALA A 23 3.64 -10.52 6.38
CA ALA A 23 3.51 -11.96 6.54
C ALA A 23 4.16 -12.65 5.34
N THR A 24 5.32 -13.26 5.56
CA THR A 24 6.04 -14.03 4.53
C THR A 24 5.73 -15.52 4.71
N PRO A 25 5.20 -16.22 3.69
CA PRO A 25 5.05 -17.66 3.73
C PRO A 25 6.43 -18.33 3.76
N VAL A 26 6.62 -19.26 4.68
CA VAL A 26 7.85 -20.04 4.86
C VAL A 26 7.47 -21.50 4.74
N ILE A 27 8.01 -22.18 3.72
CA ILE A 27 7.86 -23.62 3.57
C ILE A 27 8.79 -24.28 4.59
N ARG A 28 8.24 -25.13 5.46
CA ARG A 28 8.97 -26.02 6.36
C ARG A 28 8.58 -27.45 6.01
N GLU A 29 9.54 -28.36 5.98
CA GLU A 29 9.21 -29.79 5.95
C GLU A 29 8.71 -30.21 7.34
N ASP A 30 7.66 -31.04 7.37
CA ASP A 30 7.25 -31.77 8.56
C ASP A 30 8.07 -33.04 8.75
N ASP A 31 7.92 -33.68 9.92
CA ASP A 31 8.62 -34.92 10.26
C ASP A 31 8.24 -36.12 9.35
N SER A 32 7.26 -35.95 8.45
CA SER A 32 6.79 -36.96 7.48
C SER A 32 7.23 -36.67 6.04
N GLY A 33 7.93 -35.55 5.79
CA GLY A 33 8.40 -35.15 4.46
C GLY A 33 7.40 -34.32 3.65
N ASP A 34 6.27 -33.90 4.23
CA ASP A 34 5.31 -33.00 3.60
C ASP A 34 5.63 -31.53 3.93
N GLY A 35 5.50 -30.64 2.94
CA GLY A 35 5.78 -29.22 3.10
C GLY A 35 4.64 -28.48 3.82
N ILE A 36 4.83 -28.11 5.09
CA ILE A 36 3.97 -27.18 5.81
C ILE A 36 4.33 -25.73 5.44
N ILE A 37 3.36 -25.00 4.89
CA ILE A 37 3.48 -23.56 4.70
C ILE A 37 3.21 -22.87 6.05
N THR A 38 4.26 -22.46 6.74
CA THR A 38 4.21 -21.58 7.93
C THR A 38 4.30 -20.11 7.52
N THR A 39 4.10 -19.17 8.44
CA THR A 39 4.18 -17.73 8.11
C THR A 39 5.04 -16.99 9.13
N ARG A 40 6.08 -16.31 8.66
CA ARG A 40 6.85 -15.36 9.47
C ARG A 40 6.13 -14.02 9.49
N LYS A 41 5.74 -13.55 10.68
CA LYS A 41 5.01 -12.29 10.85
C LYS A 41 5.93 -11.23 11.45
N VAL A 42 6.08 -10.10 10.76
CA VAL A 42 6.79 -8.92 11.23
C VAL A 42 5.77 -7.81 11.45
N ARG A 43 5.84 -7.13 12.60
CA ARG A 43 5.02 -5.95 12.89
C ARG A 43 5.94 -4.77 13.09
N CYS A 44 5.62 -3.65 12.46
CA CYS A 44 6.39 -2.42 12.56
C CYS A 44 5.45 -1.22 12.57
N GLN A 45 5.93 -0.14 13.18
CA GLN A 45 5.27 1.14 13.26
C GLN A 45 6.24 2.19 12.71
N ALA A 46 5.69 3.27 12.18
CA ALA A 46 6.53 4.39 11.78
C ALA A 46 7.05 5.14 13.00
N THR A 47 8.23 5.75 12.84
CA THR A 47 8.81 6.65 13.84
C THR A 47 9.10 7.97 13.14
N ALA A 48 8.56 9.07 13.68
CA ALA A 48 8.67 10.40 13.09
C ALA A 48 8.16 10.46 11.63
N GLY A 49 7.08 9.74 11.33
CA GLY A 49 6.47 9.69 10.00
C GLY A 49 7.21 8.81 8.99
N VAL A 50 8.24 8.07 9.40
CA VAL A 50 8.99 7.15 8.52
C VAL A 50 8.86 5.73 9.03
N LEU A 51 8.29 4.85 8.21
CA LEU A 51 8.31 3.41 8.42
C LEU A 51 9.69 2.87 8.02
N THR A 52 10.29 2.05 8.87
CA THR A 52 11.48 1.27 8.55
C THR A 52 11.27 -0.15 9.08
N THR A 53 11.28 -1.14 8.19
CA THR A 53 11.15 -2.55 8.60
C THR A 53 12.48 -3.09 9.11
N PRO A 54 12.49 -4.14 9.95
CA PRO A 54 13.67 -4.99 10.07
C PRO A 54 13.92 -5.72 8.74
N ASP A 55 15.06 -6.43 8.64
CA ASP A 55 15.36 -7.23 7.47
C ASP A 55 14.26 -8.25 7.16
N LEU A 56 13.63 -8.07 6.01
CA LEU A 56 12.65 -8.98 5.45
C LEU A 56 13.35 -9.98 4.52
N GLU A 57 12.82 -11.21 4.50
CA GLU A 57 13.23 -12.19 3.50
C GLU A 57 12.74 -11.76 2.11
N PRO A 58 13.58 -11.84 1.07
CA PRO A 58 13.14 -11.65 -0.30
C PRO A 58 12.05 -12.66 -0.68
N GLY A 59 11.11 -12.23 -1.52
CA GLY A 59 10.01 -13.05 -2.00
C GLY A 59 8.63 -12.45 -1.71
N ILE A 60 7.59 -13.27 -1.86
CA ILE A 60 6.20 -12.83 -1.68
C ILE A 60 5.95 -12.55 -0.19
N ALA A 61 5.36 -11.39 0.11
CA ALA A 61 4.89 -11.04 1.45
C ALA A 61 3.48 -10.47 1.36
N ILE A 62 2.64 -10.81 2.34
CA ILE A 62 1.33 -10.20 2.53
C ILE A 62 1.48 -9.05 3.50
N LEU A 63 1.24 -7.83 3.02
CA LEU A 63 1.18 -6.63 3.83
C LEU A 63 -0.27 -6.35 4.22
N THR A 64 -0.48 -6.09 5.51
CA THR A 64 -1.72 -5.52 6.04
C THR A 64 -1.42 -4.26 6.82
N ILE A 65 -2.21 -3.22 6.60
CA ILE A 65 -2.09 -1.92 7.26
C ILE A 65 -3.26 -1.78 8.22
N GLN A 66 -3.01 -1.48 9.49
CA GLN A 66 -4.06 -1.31 10.48
C GLN A 66 -5.02 -0.19 10.07
N GLY A 67 -6.31 -0.50 9.91
CA GLY A 67 -7.33 0.46 9.49
C GLY A 67 -7.68 0.35 8.01
N ASP A 68 -6.84 -0.32 7.21
CA ASP A 68 -7.15 -0.66 5.83
C ASP A 68 -7.88 -2.01 5.76
N PRO A 69 -9.03 -2.13 5.07
CA PRO A 69 -9.66 -3.41 4.82
C PRO A 69 -8.89 -4.29 3.82
N HIS A 70 -7.93 -3.74 3.05
CA HIS A 70 -7.21 -4.46 2.02
C HIS A 70 -5.94 -5.14 2.55
N SER A 71 -5.58 -6.24 1.89
CA SER A 71 -4.29 -6.91 2.05
C SER A 71 -3.54 -6.85 0.72
N TYR A 72 -2.25 -6.49 0.76
CA TYR A 72 -1.42 -6.33 -0.44
C TYR A 72 -0.45 -7.50 -0.55
N GLN A 73 -0.46 -8.21 -1.67
CA GLN A 73 0.56 -9.21 -1.97
C GLN A 73 1.73 -8.53 -2.67
N ILE A 74 2.74 -8.12 -1.91
CA ILE A 74 3.94 -7.46 -2.41
C ILE A 74 5.06 -8.47 -2.66
N THR A 75 5.97 -8.15 -3.58
CA THR A 75 7.23 -8.89 -3.75
C THR A 75 8.36 -8.08 -3.12
N VAL A 76 8.92 -8.57 -2.02
CA VAL A 76 10.12 -8.00 -1.39
C VAL A 76 11.31 -8.35 -2.28
N PRO A 77 12.00 -7.37 -2.89
CA PRO A 77 13.16 -7.65 -3.73
C PRO A 77 14.33 -8.10 -2.86
N ASP A 78 15.28 -8.84 -3.43
CA ASP A 78 16.59 -9.03 -2.78
C ASP A 78 17.45 -7.80 -3.06
N SER A 79 17.67 -6.97 -2.04
CA SER A 79 18.39 -5.71 -2.18
C SER A 79 19.31 -5.48 -0.99
N PRO A 80 20.60 -5.19 -1.23
CA PRO A 80 21.54 -4.81 -0.17
C PRO A 80 21.32 -3.38 0.35
N THR A 81 20.38 -2.63 -0.23
CA THR A 81 20.04 -1.25 0.15
C THR A 81 18.55 -1.11 0.48
N PRO A 82 18.15 -0.17 1.35
CA PRO A 82 16.75 0.05 1.67
C PRO A 82 15.90 0.33 0.43
N VAL A 83 14.73 -0.30 0.34
CA VAL A 83 13.79 -0.18 -0.78
C VAL A 83 12.54 0.56 -0.34
N GLN A 84 12.00 1.41 -1.22
CA GLN A 84 10.77 2.14 -0.94
C GLN A 84 9.56 1.21 -0.97
N LEU A 85 8.70 1.29 0.05
CA LEU A 85 7.50 0.45 0.20
C LEU A 85 6.41 0.82 -0.82
N TRP A 86 6.20 2.11 -1.08
CA TRP A 86 5.08 2.58 -1.91
C TRP A 86 5.06 2.02 -3.33
N PRO A 87 6.19 1.98 -4.06
CA PRO A 87 6.25 1.33 -5.37
C PRO A 87 5.83 -0.15 -5.35
N LEU A 88 6.12 -0.88 -4.26
CA LEU A 88 5.74 -2.29 -4.12
C LEU A 88 4.23 -2.46 -3.92
N ILE A 89 3.59 -1.55 -3.17
CA ILE A 89 2.14 -1.54 -2.99
C ILE A 89 1.43 -1.17 -4.29
N GLN A 90 1.96 -0.19 -5.04
CA GLN A 90 1.43 0.18 -6.36
C GLN A 90 1.49 -1.00 -7.34
N ALA A 91 2.60 -1.73 -7.36
CA ALA A 91 2.73 -2.94 -8.18
C ALA A 91 1.75 -4.05 -7.77
N ALA A 92 1.42 -4.14 -6.48
CA ALA A 92 0.47 -5.12 -5.93
C ALA A 92 -1.01 -4.71 -6.09
N THR A 93 -1.28 -3.46 -6.51
CA THR A 93 -2.62 -2.94 -6.80
C THR A 93 -2.73 -2.48 -8.24
N PRO A 94 -2.47 -3.37 -9.22
CA PRO A 94 -2.76 -3.02 -10.59
C PRO A 94 -4.26 -2.70 -10.70
N PRO A 95 -4.64 -1.68 -11.48
CA PRO A 95 -6.04 -1.36 -11.70
C PRO A 95 -6.74 -2.55 -12.33
N ASP A 96 -7.96 -2.83 -11.89
CA ASP A 96 -8.79 -3.86 -12.51
C ASP A 96 -9.00 -3.51 -14.00
N PRO A 97 -8.49 -4.33 -14.94
CA PRO A 97 -8.57 -4.05 -16.37
C PRO A 97 -10.01 -4.02 -16.90
N GLY A 98 -10.99 -4.55 -16.15
CA GLY A 98 -12.40 -4.56 -16.54
C GLY A 98 -13.20 -3.30 -16.16
N SER A 99 -12.62 -2.40 -15.36
CA SER A 99 -13.37 -1.30 -14.73
C SER A 99 -13.10 0.09 -15.32
N TRP A 100 -12.16 0.22 -16.25
CA TRP A 100 -11.75 1.53 -16.79
C TRP A 100 -11.63 1.52 -18.32
N THR A 101 -12.52 2.24 -19.01
CA THR A 101 -12.51 2.39 -20.48
C THR A 101 -11.53 3.45 -20.99
N THR A 102 -10.94 4.29 -20.13
CA THR A 102 -10.13 5.46 -20.56
C THR A 102 -8.89 5.78 -19.71
N GLY A 103 -8.68 5.12 -18.56
CA GLY A 103 -7.51 5.32 -17.70
C GLY A 103 -7.84 5.25 -16.20
N TYR A 104 -6.81 5.22 -15.35
CA TYR A 104 -6.94 5.23 -13.89
C TYR A 104 -5.96 6.23 -13.26
N ILE A 105 -6.28 6.73 -12.07
CA ILE A 105 -5.39 7.59 -11.28
C ILE A 105 -4.81 6.74 -10.13
N SER A 106 -3.49 6.54 -10.12
CA SER A 106 -2.78 6.02 -8.96
C SER A 106 -2.43 7.16 -8.03
N ASN A 107 -2.93 7.11 -6.80
CA ASN A 107 -2.62 8.09 -5.79
C ASN A 107 -2.06 7.39 -4.56
N ALA A 108 -0.80 7.66 -4.23
CA ALA A 108 -0.12 7.17 -3.03
C ALA A 108 -0.53 7.93 -1.75
N GLY A 109 -1.77 8.45 -1.71
CA GLY A 109 -2.43 9.10 -0.56
C GLY A 109 -2.32 10.64 -0.47
N GLY A 110 -1.83 11.31 -1.51
CA GLY A 110 -1.68 12.77 -1.59
C GLY A 110 -2.91 13.58 -2.02
N ILE A 111 -4.11 12.99 -2.05
CA ILE A 111 -5.36 13.76 -2.23
C ILE A 111 -6.09 13.77 -0.90
N ALA A 112 -6.25 14.96 -0.33
CA ALA A 112 -7.05 15.15 0.88
C ALA A 112 -8.54 14.87 0.62
N ARG A 113 -9.05 15.31 -0.55
CA ARG A 113 -10.45 15.12 -0.97
C ARG A 113 -10.56 15.02 -2.49
N ALA A 114 -11.31 14.02 -2.96
CA ALA A 114 -11.70 13.90 -4.36
C ALA A 114 -13.23 13.93 -4.46
N GLN A 115 -13.76 14.70 -5.40
CA GLN A 115 -15.20 14.75 -5.66
C GLN A 115 -15.49 14.61 -7.16
N ALA A 116 -16.41 13.70 -7.45
CA ALA A 116 -16.99 13.48 -8.76
C ALA A 116 -18.13 14.50 -8.97
N VAL A 117 -18.05 15.36 -10.00
CA VAL A 117 -19.04 16.43 -10.24
C VAL A 117 -19.50 16.46 -11.71
N PRO A 118 -20.82 16.43 -12.00
CA PRO A 118 -21.34 16.62 -13.35
C PRO A 118 -20.95 17.99 -13.93
N LEU A 119 -20.62 18.04 -15.22
CA LEU A 119 -20.21 19.29 -15.91
C LEU A 119 -21.23 20.43 -15.73
N THR A 120 -22.52 20.10 -15.69
CA THR A 120 -23.61 21.08 -15.51
C THR A 120 -23.64 21.71 -14.11
N ALA A 121 -23.13 21.03 -13.10
CA ALA A 121 -23.11 21.50 -11.71
C ALA A 121 -21.83 22.27 -11.36
N TYR A 122 -20.72 22.01 -12.05
CA TYR A 122 -19.41 22.57 -11.76
C TYR A 122 -19.33 24.12 -11.83
N PRO A 123 -19.98 24.83 -12.78
CA PRO A 123 -19.92 26.28 -12.86
C PRO A 123 -20.53 26.98 -11.63
N GLY A 124 -21.60 26.42 -11.07
CA GLY A 124 -22.36 27.02 -9.98
C GLY A 124 -21.89 26.65 -8.56
N MET A 125 -20.97 25.69 -8.42
CA MET A 125 -20.49 25.27 -7.11
C MET A 125 -19.41 26.20 -6.54
N VAL A 126 -19.45 26.39 -5.22
CA VAL A 126 -18.31 26.92 -4.45
C VAL A 126 -17.21 25.87 -4.42
N LYS A 127 -16.00 26.25 -4.84
CA LYS A 127 -14.86 25.34 -5.01
C LYS A 127 -13.99 25.40 -3.76
N ASP A 128 -13.69 24.24 -3.21
CA ASP A 128 -12.70 24.07 -2.15
C ASP A 128 -11.31 23.98 -2.80
N PRO A 129 -10.36 24.87 -2.47
CA PRO A 129 -9.02 24.87 -3.04
C PRO A 129 -8.21 23.60 -2.71
N GLU A 130 -8.58 22.83 -1.69
CA GLU A 130 -7.91 21.57 -1.32
C GLU A 130 -8.52 20.33 -2.00
N THR A 131 -9.59 20.50 -2.78
CA THR A 131 -10.33 19.38 -3.38
C THR A 131 -9.97 19.19 -4.85
N PHE A 132 -9.65 17.95 -5.21
CA PHE A 132 -9.51 17.52 -6.59
C PHE A 132 -10.90 17.21 -7.18
N TYR A 133 -11.28 17.93 -8.23
CA TYR A 133 -12.57 17.75 -8.91
C TYR A 133 -12.41 16.97 -10.20
N VAL A 134 -13.08 15.82 -10.29
CA VAL A 134 -13.21 15.05 -11.53
C VAL A 134 -14.52 15.46 -12.18
N ILE A 135 -14.43 16.08 -13.36
CA ILE A 135 -15.59 16.57 -14.13
C ILE A 135 -15.86 15.60 -15.27
N PHE A 136 -17.12 15.22 -15.44
CA PHE A 136 -17.58 14.33 -16.50
C PHE A 136 -18.82 14.90 -17.18
N GLU A 137 -18.95 14.60 -18.48
CA GLU A 137 -20.09 14.94 -19.34
C GLU A 137 -21.32 14.06 -19.06
#